data_AF-A0A950LBF8-F1
#
_entry.id   AF-A0A950LBF8-F1
#
_cell.length_a   1.000
_cell.length_b   1.000
_cell.length_c   1.000
_cell.angle_alpha   90.00
_cell.angle_beta   90.00
_cell.angle_gamma   90.00
#
_symmetry.space_group_name_H-M   'P 1'
#
loop_
_entity.id
_entity.type
_entity.pdbx_description
1 polymer ?
#
loop_
_entity_poly.entity_id
_entity_poly.type
_entity_poly.pdbx_seq_one_letter_code
_entity_poly.pdbx_strand_id
1 'polypeptide(L)'
;MLLGDLGGIRSRLLNEGVNLQLSLTGEFAGNISGTNVPNKNNSVRYAQQLAFSSDIDWDKLAGVPGFNTHFVVINRAGRNLSSDIIGDNVAQAQEIYGAGFDTGFHNVYVYAEEKLFDDRLNIALGHWPLLTDFATSTVACVPIALTAGCGNPRVLDNQRAGTNWPQSSFGGRVRYRITPDVYVQAGVWQVVPSPAGGRTGWNWFQGPNTGVAIPAEIGYEPAFGPNQLTGHYKLGMLWDSTVYPDLFYSNS
;
A
#
# COMPACT_ATOMS: atom_id res chain seq x y z
N MET A 1 -17.50 2.40 -12.75
CA MET A 1 -16.32 2.99 -13.43
C MET A 1 -16.77 4.19 -14.25
N LEU A 2 -16.11 5.35 -14.09
CA LEU A 2 -16.56 6.62 -14.65
C LEU A 2 -16.43 6.76 -16.18
N LEU A 3 -15.51 6.05 -16.83
CA LEU A 3 -15.19 6.24 -18.26
C LEU A 3 -15.86 5.21 -19.20
N GLY A 4 -16.64 4.28 -18.65
CA GLY A 4 -17.30 3.22 -19.43
C GLY A 4 -16.31 2.30 -20.17
N ASP A 5 -16.72 1.86 -21.36
CA ASP A 5 -15.97 0.94 -22.23
C ASP A 5 -15.21 1.65 -23.36
N LEU A 6 -15.25 2.99 -23.42
CA LEU A 6 -14.56 3.81 -24.43
C LEU A 6 -14.75 3.28 -25.88
N GLY A 7 -15.98 2.90 -26.24
CA GLY A 7 -16.29 2.35 -27.56
C GLY A 7 -15.72 0.94 -27.84
N GLY A 8 -15.51 0.12 -26.81
CA GLY A 8 -15.02 -1.26 -26.94
C GLY A 8 -13.51 -1.43 -26.75
N ILE A 9 -12.75 -0.33 -26.74
CA ILE A 9 -11.29 -0.36 -26.59
C ILE A 9 -10.91 -1.03 -25.27
N ARG A 10 -11.63 -0.70 -24.20
CA ARG A 10 -11.32 -1.22 -22.88
C ARG A 10 -11.59 -2.71 -22.79
N SER A 11 -12.74 -3.17 -23.25
CA SER A 11 -13.06 -4.60 -23.31
C SER A 11 -12.07 -5.36 -24.19
N ARG A 12 -11.64 -4.77 -25.31
CA ARG A 12 -10.60 -5.36 -26.16
C ARG A 12 -9.28 -5.53 -25.41
N LEU A 13 -8.77 -4.48 -24.76
CA LEU A 13 -7.54 -4.56 -23.98
C LEU A 13 -7.66 -5.61 -22.87
N LEU A 14 -8.78 -5.66 -22.16
CA LEU A 14 -9.03 -6.65 -21.11
C LEU A 14 -9.01 -8.10 -21.65
N ASN A 15 -9.58 -8.32 -22.84
CA ASN A 15 -9.56 -9.62 -23.51
C ASN A 15 -8.15 -10.00 -23.97
N GLU A 16 -7.32 -9.02 -24.35
CA GLU A 16 -5.90 -9.20 -24.69
C GLU A 16 -4.99 -9.27 -23.44
N GLY A 17 -5.55 -9.19 -22.22
CA GLY A 17 -4.80 -9.32 -20.97
C GLY A 17 -4.32 -8.00 -20.36
N VAL A 18 -4.69 -6.85 -20.91
CA VAL A 18 -4.29 -5.53 -20.41
C VAL A 18 -5.45 -4.86 -19.68
N ASN A 19 -5.32 -4.70 -18.35
CA ASN A 19 -6.28 -4.01 -17.52
C ASN A 19 -5.75 -2.64 -17.09
N LEU A 20 -6.33 -1.57 -17.62
CA LEU A 20 -6.05 -0.20 -17.23
C LEU A 20 -7.15 0.33 -16.32
N GLN A 21 -6.76 0.90 -15.19
CA GLN A 21 -7.69 1.47 -14.23
C GLN A 21 -7.30 2.90 -13.84
N LEU A 22 -8.33 3.72 -13.64
CA LEU A 22 -8.21 5.07 -13.10
C LEU A 22 -9.17 5.18 -11.92
N SER A 23 -8.65 5.50 -10.73
CA SER A 23 -9.45 5.69 -9.53
C SER A 23 -9.20 7.06 -8.92
N LEU A 24 -10.26 7.64 -8.36
CA LEU A 24 -10.21 8.89 -7.60
C LEU A 24 -10.75 8.61 -6.21
N THR A 25 -9.91 8.79 -5.20
CA THR A 25 -10.29 8.77 -3.79
C THR A 25 -10.29 10.20 -3.27
N GLY A 26 -11.39 10.63 -2.66
CA GLY A 26 -11.52 11.96 -2.07
C GLY A 26 -11.98 11.86 -0.63
N GLU A 27 -11.32 12.60 0.26
CA GLU A 27 -11.59 12.57 1.69
C GLU A 27 -11.86 13.97 2.22
N PHE A 28 -13.04 14.14 2.82
CA PHE A 28 -13.48 15.36 3.46
C PHE A 28 -13.45 15.18 4.97
N ALA A 29 -12.81 16.11 5.67
CA ALA A 29 -12.80 16.14 7.12
C ALA A 29 -13.24 17.52 7.62
N GLY A 30 -14.16 17.53 8.59
CA GLY A 30 -14.66 18.74 9.23
C GLY A 30 -14.39 18.75 10.73
N ASN A 31 -13.90 19.87 11.25
CA ASN A 31 -13.78 20.12 12.69
C ASN A 31 -15.06 20.82 13.18
N ILE A 32 -15.91 20.12 13.93
CA ILE A 32 -17.16 20.68 14.47
C ILE A 32 -16.91 21.52 15.72
N SER A 33 -15.99 21.11 16.61
CA SER A 33 -15.64 21.85 17.83
C SER A 33 -14.32 21.35 18.43
N GLY A 34 -13.69 22.16 19.31
CA GLY A 34 -12.58 21.69 20.16
C GLY A 34 -11.17 21.84 19.57
N THR A 35 -10.91 22.85 18.73
CA THR A 35 -9.55 23.15 18.28
C THR A 35 -8.83 24.15 19.19
N ASN A 36 -7.52 23.96 19.34
CA ASN A 36 -6.61 24.89 20.01
C ASN A 36 -6.16 26.06 19.09
N VAL A 37 -6.60 26.08 17.83
CA VAL A 37 -6.28 27.14 16.85
C VAL A 37 -7.38 28.21 16.87
N PRO A 38 -7.06 29.48 17.22
CA PRO A 38 -8.05 30.55 17.26
C PRO A 38 -8.79 30.72 15.92
N ASN A 39 -10.10 30.97 15.99
CA ASN A 39 -10.98 31.24 14.84
C ASN A 39 -11.03 30.12 13.78
N LYS A 40 -10.73 28.86 14.15
CA LYS A 40 -10.81 27.70 13.23
C LYS A 40 -11.80 26.60 13.64
N ASN A 41 -12.74 26.93 14.52
CA ASN A 41 -13.95 26.12 14.69
C ASN A 41 -14.72 26.03 13.35
N ASN A 42 -15.43 24.92 13.11
CA ASN A 42 -16.23 24.68 11.89
C ASN A 42 -15.43 24.69 10.57
N SER A 43 -14.13 24.42 10.63
CA SER A 43 -13.30 24.35 9.43
C SER A 43 -13.38 22.99 8.76
N VAL A 44 -13.34 22.98 7.42
CA VAL A 44 -13.33 21.77 6.60
C VAL A 44 -12.06 21.72 5.77
N ARG A 45 -11.53 20.52 5.54
CA ARG A 45 -10.46 20.24 4.60
C ARG A 45 -10.81 19.08 3.70
N TYR A 46 -10.16 19.06 2.54
CA TYR A 46 -10.32 18.05 1.52
C TYR A 46 -8.96 17.61 1.01
N ALA A 47 -8.78 16.31 0.86
CA ALA A 47 -7.63 15.68 0.25
C ALA A 47 -8.11 14.73 -0.85
N GLN A 48 -7.27 14.48 -1.84
CA GLN A 48 -7.58 13.55 -2.93
C GLN A 48 -6.36 12.78 -3.39
N GLN A 49 -6.62 11.60 -3.95
CA GLN A 49 -5.67 10.75 -4.65
C GLN A 49 -6.28 10.32 -5.99
N LEU A 50 -5.61 10.68 -7.09
CA LEU A 50 -5.84 10.08 -8.39
C LEU A 50 -4.81 8.96 -8.58
N ALA A 51 -5.25 7.73 -8.82
CA ALA A 51 -4.38 6.60 -9.09
C ALA A 51 -4.63 6.06 -10.49
N PHE A 52 -3.55 5.83 -11.23
CA PHE A 52 -3.54 5.09 -12.47
C PHE A 52 -2.85 3.76 -12.24
N SER A 53 -3.51 2.66 -12.58
CA SER A 53 -2.95 1.32 -12.50
C SER A 53 -2.98 0.61 -13.86
N SER A 54 -1.99 -0.25 -14.07
CA SER A 54 -1.91 -1.18 -15.17
C SER A 54 -1.57 -2.55 -14.64
N ASP A 55 -2.43 -3.52 -14.91
CA ASP A 55 -2.22 -4.93 -14.63
C ASP A 55 -2.18 -5.68 -15.98
N ILE A 56 -1.09 -6.40 -16.23
CA ILE A 56 -0.89 -7.12 -17.49
C ILE A 56 -0.83 -8.63 -17.19
N ASP A 57 -1.70 -9.37 -17.86
CA ASP A 57 -1.76 -10.82 -17.93
C ASP A 57 -1.02 -11.30 -19.19
N TRP A 58 0.21 -11.76 -18.99
CA TRP A 58 1.08 -12.17 -20.08
C TRP A 58 0.72 -13.52 -20.67
N ASP A 59 -0.11 -14.32 -19.99
CA ASP A 59 -0.67 -15.55 -20.56
C ASP A 59 -1.59 -15.19 -21.73
N LYS A 60 -2.49 -14.22 -21.52
CA LYS A 60 -3.36 -13.71 -22.59
C LYS A 60 -2.62 -12.89 -23.64
N LEU A 61 -1.68 -12.03 -23.20
CA LEU A 61 -1.03 -11.08 -24.10
C LEU A 61 0.03 -11.73 -24.99
N ALA A 62 0.81 -12.68 -24.44
CA ALA A 62 1.98 -13.25 -25.11
C ALA A 62 2.13 -14.77 -24.94
N GLY A 63 1.16 -15.45 -24.30
CA GLY A 63 1.22 -16.89 -24.05
C GLY A 63 2.28 -17.30 -23.03
N VAL A 64 2.63 -16.43 -22.08
CA VAL A 64 3.55 -16.73 -20.97
C VAL A 64 2.72 -17.10 -19.74
N PRO A 65 2.52 -18.40 -19.44
CA PRO A 65 1.54 -18.82 -18.44
C PRO A 65 1.95 -18.39 -17.04
N GLY A 66 0.98 -17.88 -16.27
CA GLY A 66 1.18 -17.51 -14.87
C GLY A 66 2.00 -16.24 -14.62
N PHE A 67 2.49 -15.55 -15.66
CA PHE A 67 3.29 -14.33 -15.50
C PHE A 67 2.40 -13.08 -15.56
N ASN A 68 2.53 -12.21 -14.56
CA ASN A 68 1.80 -10.94 -14.48
C ASN A 68 2.76 -9.79 -14.14
N THR A 69 2.43 -8.59 -14.60
CA THR A 69 3.15 -7.37 -14.20
C THR A 69 2.17 -6.29 -13.75
N HIS A 70 2.56 -5.57 -12.71
CA HIS A 70 1.73 -4.59 -12.03
C HIS A 70 2.45 -3.25 -11.95
N PHE A 71 1.73 -2.19 -12.25
CA PHE A 71 2.25 -0.82 -12.24
C PHE A 71 1.22 0.13 -11.67
N VAL A 72 1.63 1.00 -10.74
CA VAL A 72 0.81 2.11 -10.25
C VAL A 72 1.60 3.39 -10.12
N VAL A 73 0.96 4.48 -10.55
CA VAL A 73 1.32 5.85 -10.18
C VAL A 73 0.14 6.57 -9.57
N ILE A 74 0.43 7.49 -8.67
CA ILE A 74 -0.58 8.36 -8.07
C ILE A 74 -0.22 9.83 -8.18
N ASN A 75 -1.23 10.67 -8.09
CA ASN A 75 -1.12 12.09 -7.81
C ASN A 75 -2.00 12.40 -6.61
N ARG A 76 -1.43 13.05 -5.59
CA ARG A 76 -2.19 13.50 -4.42
C ARG A 76 -2.21 15.02 -4.34
N ALA A 77 -3.34 15.57 -3.91
CA ALA A 77 -3.56 17.01 -3.76
C ALA A 77 -4.52 17.32 -2.62
N GLY A 78 -4.50 18.57 -2.14
CA GLY A 78 -5.42 19.06 -1.12
C GLY A 78 -4.74 19.44 0.19
N ARG A 79 -5.48 19.38 1.29
CA ARG A 79 -5.07 19.79 2.64
C ARG A 79 -5.61 18.84 3.69
N ASN A 80 -4.94 18.81 4.84
CA ASN A 80 -5.30 17.95 5.96
C ASN A 80 -5.81 18.75 7.15
N LEU A 81 -6.98 18.35 7.66
CA LEU A 81 -7.61 18.96 8.82
C LEU A 81 -6.76 18.80 10.09
N SER A 82 -6.20 17.61 10.30
CA SER A 82 -5.44 17.29 11.49
C SER A 82 -4.16 18.10 11.59
N SER A 83 -3.41 18.27 10.51
CA SER A 83 -2.20 19.12 10.51
C SER A 83 -2.52 20.62 10.57
N ASP A 84 -3.59 21.07 9.90
CA ASP A 84 -3.93 22.49 9.81
C ASP A 84 -4.61 23.05 11.07
N ILE A 85 -5.30 22.21 11.85
CA ILE A 85 -6.29 22.65 12.85
C ILE A 85 -6.25 21.84 14.15
N ILE A 86 -6.13 20.52 14.08
CA ILE A 86 -6.21 19.66 15.28
C ILE A 86 -4.85 19.60 16.00
N GLY A 87 -3.75 19.64 15.25
CA GLY A 87 -2.39 19.45 15.75
C GLY A 87 -1.99 17.98 15.92
N ASP A 88 -2.78 17.04 15.41
CA ASP A 88 -2.46 15.61 15.40
C ASP A 88 -1.88 15.20 14.04
N ASN A 89 -0.63 14.75 14.03
CA ASN A 89 0.03 14.23 12.82
C ASN A 89 0.25 12.72 12.87
N VAL A 90 -0.23 12.04 13.92
CA VAL A 90 -0.07 10.59 14.12
C VAL A 90 -1.33 9.86 13.67
N ALA A 91 -2.51 10.29 14.12
CA ALA A 91 -3.81 9.76 13.73
C ALA A 91 -4.57 10.79 12.89
N GLN A 92 -4.13 10.96 11.65
CA GLN A 92 -4.69 11.96 10.75
C GLN A 92 -6.11 11.57 10.31
N ALA A 93 -7.00 12.58 10.24
CA ALA A 93 -8.40 12.48 9.85
C ALA A 93 -8.62 12.10 8.37
N GLN A 94 -7.56 12.23 7.58
CA GLN A 94 -7.56 11.96 6.13
C GLN A 94 -6.30 11.15 5.83
N GLU A 95 -6.46 9.86 5.55
CA GLU A 95 -5.35 8.91 5.35
C GLU A 95 -4.58 9.17 4.06
N ILE A 96 -5.28 9.64 3.02
CA ILE A 96 -4.64 9.87 1.73
C ILE A 96 -3.73 11.10 1.73
N TYR A 97 -3.66 11.85 2.83
CA TYR A 97 -2.73 12.97 2.98
C TYR A 97 -1.35 12.50 3.45
N GLY A 98 -0.29 12.94 2.78
CA GLY A 98 1.09 12.61 3.19
C GLY A 98 2.03 12.46 2.02
N ALA A 99 2.85 11.40 2.01
CA ALA A 99 3.75 11.10 0.90
C ALA A 99 2.99 11.04 -0.44
N GLY A 100 3.65 11.45 -1.53
CA GLY A 100 3.06 11.59 -2.87
C GLY A 100 2.39 12.95 -3.16
N PHE A 101 2.38 13.88 -2.20
CA PHE A 101 1.99 15.28 -2.42
C PHE A 101 3.08 16.08 -3.15
N ASP A 102 2.66 17.15 -3.83
CA ASP A 102 3.53 18.05 -4.61
C ASP A 102 4.38 17.35 -5.67
N THR A 103 3.88 16.25 -6.23
CA THR A 103 4.50 15.55 -7.37
C THR A 103 3.46 15.29 -8.44
N GLY A 104 3.84 15.47 -9.72
CA GLY A 104 2.94 15.16 -10.84
C GLY A 104 2.55 13.69 -10.84
N PHE A 105 3.54 12.79 -10.87
CA PHE A 105 3.34 11.35 -10.83
C PHE A 105 4.29 10.73 -9.81
N HIS A 106 3.73 10.19 -8.73
CA HIS A 106 4.44 9.42 -7.72
C HIS A 106 4.32 7.93 -8.04
N ASN A 107 5.43 7.22 -8.23
CA ASN A 107 5.39 5.77 -8.43
C ASN A 107 5.16 5.03 -7.11
N VAL A 108 4.13 4.20 -7.06
CA VAL A 108 3.83 3.40 -5.87
C VAL A 108 4.36 2.00 -6.00
N TYR A 109 4.16 1.37 -7.16
CA TYR A 109 4.80 0.10 -7.41
C TYR A 109 5.03 -0.19 -8.89
N VAL A 110 6.06 -0.99 -9.12
CA VAL A 110 6.36 -1.69 -10.37
C VAL A 110 6.90 -3.06 -9.99
N TYR A 111 6.12 -4.12 -10.17
CA TYR A 111 6.59 -5.48 -9.87
C TYR A 111 6.04 -6.50 -10.85
N ALA A 112 6.72 -7.63 -10.94
CA ALA A 112 6.29 -8.79 -11.68
C ALA A 112 5.99 -9.92 -10.69
N GLU A 113 5.00 -10.75 -11.03
CA GLU A 113 4.68 -11.97 -10.29
C GLU A 113 4.58 -13.17 -11.23
N GLU A 114 4.94 -14.33 -10.72
CA GLU A 114 4.81 -15.62 -11.39
C GLU A 114 4.01 -16.57 -10.51
N LYS A 115 2.90 -17.07 -11.05
CA LYS A 115 2.00 -18.04 -10.43
C LYS A 115 2.31 -19.43 -10.98
N LEU A 116 2.63 -20.35 -10.08
CA LEU A 116 3.02 -21.72 -10.37
C LEU A 116 2.08 -22.69 -9.63
N PHE A 117 1.99 -23.91 -10.15
CA PHE A 117 1.20 -25.01 -9.56
C PHE A 117 -0.27 -24.63 -9.31
N ASP A 118 -0.96 -24.14 -10.35
CA ASP A 118 -2.36 -23.70 -10.28
C ASP A 118 -2.60 -22.63 -9.20
N ASP A 119 -1.77 -21.58 -9.19
CA ASP A 119 -1.82 -20.45 -8.23
C ASP A 119 -1.62 -20.87 -6.75
N ARG A 120 -0.97 -22.02 -6.52
CA ARG A 120 -0.55 -22.42 -5.17
C ARG A 120 0.75 -21.76 -4.76
N LEU A 121 1.67 -21.51 -5.68
CA LEU A 121 2.93 -20.81 -5.42
C LEU A 121 2.94 -19.51 -6.21
N ASN A 122 3.14 -18.38 -5.53
CA ASN A 122 3.27 -17.08 -6.14
C ASN A 122 4.60 -16.46 -5.71
N ILE A 123 5.40 -16.07 -6.69
CA ILE A 123 6.69 -15.42 -6.48
C ILE A 123 6.58 -14.02 -7.09
N ALA A 124 6.93 -12.98 -6.34
CA ALA A 124 6.90 -11.60 -6.82
C ALA A 124 8.25 -10.91 -6.60
N LEU A 125 8.66 -10.05 -7.53
CA LEU A 125 9.91 -9.28 -7.49
C LEU A 125 9.73 -7.93 -8.19
N GLY A 126 10.40 -6.90 -7.67
CA GLY A 126 10.24 -5.53 -8.14
C GLY A 126 10.29 -4.50 -7.01
N HIS A 127 9.64 -3.37 -7.23
CA HIS A 127 9.64 -2.20 -6.37
C HIS A 127 8.21 -1.92 -5.89
N TRP A 128 7.91 -2.17 -4.62
CA TRP A 128 6.57 -1.93 -4.04
C TRP A 128 6.62 -1.82 -2.51
N PRO A 129 5.54 -1.37 -1.85
CA PRO A 129 5.49 -1.27 -0.40
C PRO A 129 5.35 -2.64 0.26
N LEU A 130 6.19 -2.94 1.26
CA LEU A 130 6.16 -4.20 2.02
C LEU A 130 4.78 -4.43 2.64
N LEU A 131 4.22 -3.40 3.25
CA LEU A 131 2.97 -3.48 4.00
C LEU A 131 1.73 -3.60 3.08
N THR A 132 1.89 -3.53 1.75
CA THR A 132 0.79 -3.88 0.84
C THR A 132 0.49 -5.38 0.87
N ASP A 133 1.45 -6.21 1.25
CA ASP A 133 1.29 -7.67 1.28
C ASP A 133 1.19 -8.25 2.69
N PHE A 134 1.95 -7.68 3.62
CA PHE A 134 2.07 -8.15 5.00
C PHE A 134 1.33 -7.23 5.96
N ALA A 135 0.74 -7.80 7.00
CA ALA A 135 0.00 -7.08 8.03
C ALA A 135 -1.08 -6.13 7.46
N THR A 136 -1.66 -6.49 6.31
CA THR A 136 -2.69 -5.68 5.61
C THR A 136 -4.09 -6.25 5.80
N SER A 137 -5.08 -5.36 5.84
CA SER A 137 -6.50 -5.68 5.86
C SER A 137 -7.29 -4.76 4.93
N THR A 138 -8.00 -5.35 3.97
CA THR A 138 -8.83 -4.63 2.99
C THR A 138 -10.08 -3.99 3.61
N VAL A 139 -10.58 -4.53 4.72
CA VAL A 139 -11.75 -3.98 5.42
C VAL A 139 -11.38 -2.78 6.30
N ALA A 140 -10.11 -2.66 6.67
CA ALA A 140 -9.66 -1.68 7.67
C ALA A 140 -9.80 -0.22 7.19
N CYS A 141 -9.70 0.04 5.88
CA CYS A 141 -9.89 1.38 5.29
C CYS A 141 -11.36 1.74 4.97
N VAL A 142 -12.29 0.79 4.98
CA VAL A 142 -13.66 1.02 4.50
C VAL A 142 -14.51 1.87 5.46
N PRO A 143 -14.49 1.67 6.80
CA PRO A 143 -15.35 2.43 7.68
C PRO A 143 -14.74 3.76 8.16
N ILE A 144 -13.42 3.94 8.06
CA ILE A 144 -12.72 5.05 8.73
C ILE A 144 -11.52 5.51 7.88
N ALA A 145 -11.57 6.76 7.39
CA ALA A 145 -10.46 7.44 6.69
C ALA A 145 -9.31 7.90 7.64
N LEU A 146 -9.16 7.26 8.80
CA LEU A 146 -8.13 7.58 9.78
C LEU A 146 -6.87 6.77 9.47
N THR A 147 -5.71 7.43 9.45
CA THR A 147 -4.41 6.76 9.24
C THR A 147 -4.13 5.68 10.29
N ALA A 148 -4.70 5.79 11.48
CA ALA A 148 -4.51 4.82 12.56
C ALA A 148 -5.25 3.49 12.33
N GLY A 149 -6.29 3.48 11.48
CA GLY A 149 -7.15 2.32 11.24
C GLY A 149 -7.10 1.77 9.82
N CYS A 150 -6.57 2.51 8.85
CA CYS A 150 -6.60 2.12 7.44
C CYS A 150 -5.36 1.30 7.03
N GLY A 151 -5.62 0.13 6.43
CA GLY A 151 -4.67 -0.67 5.68
C GLY A 151 -3.81 -1.55 6.59
N ASN A 152 -2.95 -0.91 7.38
CA ASN A 152 -1.93 -1.58 8.18
C ASN A 152 -1.89 -1.01 9.61
N PRO A 153 -1.53 -1.83 10.62
CA PRO A 153 -1.26 -1.34 11.96
C PRO A 153 -0.18 -0.25 11.93
N ARG A 154 -0.50 0.95 12.42
CA ARG A 154 0.37 2.12 12.27
C ARG A 154 1.75 1.98 12.94
N VAL A 155 1.84 1.10 13.94
CA VAL A 155 3.10 0.75 14.62
C VAL A 155 4.14 0.18 13.66
N LEU A 156 3.72 -0.56 12.63
CA LEU A 156 4.62 -1.16 11.64
C LEU A 156 5.09 -0.14 10.60
N ASP A 157 4.20 0.74 10.13
CA ASP A 157 4.50 1.81 9.17
C ASP A 157 5.44 2.87 9.77
N ASN A 158 5.35 3.13 11.07
CA ASN A 158 6.25 4.08 11.74
C ASN A 158 7.68 3.53 12.00
N GLN A 159 8.03 2.34 11.52
CA GLN A 159 9.39 1.77 11.59
C GLN A 159 10.17 2.06 10.30
N ARG A 160 11.50 2.02 10.35
CA ARG A 160 12.35 2.23 9.14
C ARG A 160 12.11 1.16 8.08
N ALA A 161 11.89 -0.08 8.49
CA ALA A 161 11.57 -1.20 7.60
C ALA A 161 10.13 -1.21 7.06
N GLY A 162 9.22 -0.42 7.64
CA GLY A 162 7.80 -0.45 7.31
C GLY A 162 7.43 0.44 6.13
N THR A 163 7.70 -0.01 4.90
CA THR A 163 7.23 0.73 3.72
C THR A 163 5.74 0.50 3.49
N ASN A 164 4.95 1.56 3.59
CA ASN A 164 3.52 1.57 3.30
C ASN A 164 3.20 2.46 2.09
N TRP A 165 2.03 2.25 1.49
CA TRP A 165 1.51 3.08 0.42
C TRP A 165 1.54 4.57 0.80
N PRO A 166 2.11 5.47 -0.02
CA PRO A 166 2.63 5.21 -1.37
C PRO A 166 4.15 5.00 -1.46
N GLN A 167 4.86 4.93 -0.34
CA GLN A 167 6.32 4.67 -0.33
C GLN A 167 6.63 3.28 -0.87
N SER A 168 7.78 3.14 -1.51
CA SER A 168 8.16 1.87 -2.14
C SER A 168 9.65 1.62 -2.09
N SER A 169 10.00 0.34 -2.16
CA SER A 169 11.36 -0.17 -2.03
C SER A 169 11.48 -1.46 -2.82
N PHE A 170 12.69 -1.83 -3.22
CA PHE A 170 12.89 -3.13 -3.86
C PHE A 170 12.64 -4.27 -2.86
N GLY A 171 11.93 -5.28 -3.32
CA GLY A 171 11.68 -6.47 -2.52
C GLY A 171 11.36 -7.68 -3.37
N GLY A 172 11.24 -8.81 -2.68
CA GLY A 172 10.86 -10.10 -3.23
C GLY A 172 9.96 -10.83 -2.25
N ARG A 173 8.89 -11.46 -2.74
CA ARG A 173 7.94 -12.24 -1.94
C ARG A 173 7.81 -13.64 -2.50
N VAL A 174 7.67 -14.63 -1.62
CA VAL A 174 7.13 -15.93 -1.95
C VAL A 174 5.90 -16.18 -1.09
N ARG A 175 4.78 -16.55 -1.72
CA ARG A 175 3.54 -16.96 -1.06
C ARG A 175 3.18 -18.37 -1.51
N TYR A 176 2.85 -19.23 -0.57
CA TYR A 176 2.43 -20.60 -0.82
C TYR A 176 1.10 -20.91 -0.13
N ARG A 177 0.10 -21.38 -0.88
CA ARG A 177 -1.18 -21.88 -0.36
C ARG A 177 -1.03 -23.35 0.03
N ILE A 178 -1.05 -23.61 1.33
CA ILE A 178 -1.02 -24.97 1.90
C ILE A 178 -2.36 -25.65 1.64
N THR A 179 -3.45 -24.93 1.89
CA THR A 179 -4.82 -25.31 1.58
C THR A 179 -5.52 -24.11 0.90
N PRO A 180 -6.74 -24.28 0.35
CA PRO A 180 -7.48 -23.14 -0.20
C PRO A 180 -7.65 -21.97 0.78
N ASP A 181 -7.73 -22.27 2.09
CA ASP A 181 -8.01 -21.28 3.13
C ASP A 181 -6.76 -20.90 3.95
N VAL A 182 -5.60 -21.54 3.74
CA VAL A 182 -4.38 -21.28 4.52
C VAL A 182 -3.21 -21.02 3.58
N TYR A 183 -2.55 -19.88 3.77
CA TYR A 183 -1.30 -19.55 3.09
C TYR A 183 -0.21 -19.16 4.06
N VAL A 184 1.02 -19.40 3.65
CA VAL A 184 2.22 -18.85 4.26
C VAL A 184 2.92 -17.97 3.26
N GLN A 185 3.50 -16.87 3.73
CA GLN A 185 4.29 -15.99 2.90
C GLN A 185 5.50 -15.47 3.66
N ALA A 186 6.57 -15.25 2.93
CA ALA A 186 7.76 -14.60 3.42
C ALA A 186 8.40 -13.79 2.30
N GLY A 187 9.29 -12.88 2.66
CA GLY A 187 10.04 -12.16 1.66
C GLY A 187 11.19 -11.36 2.22
N VAL A 188 11.74 -10.52 1.38
CA VAL A 188 12.90 -9.69 1.69
C VAL A 188 12.72 -8.34 1.02
N TRP A 189 12.90 -7.27 1.78
CA TRP A 189 12.84 -5.90 1.27
C TRP A 189 14.12 -5.16 1.63
N GLN A 190 14.53 -4.29 0.73
CA GLN A 190 15.56 -3.30 0.97
C GLN A 190 15.02 -2.23 1.93
N VAL A 191 15.81 -1.87 2.94
CA VAL A 191 15.51 -0.72 3.79
C VAL A 191 16.36 0.46 3.35
N VAL A 192 15.69 1.54 2.96
CA VAL A 192 16.33 2.78 2.49
C VAL A 192 15.94 3.95 3.39
N PRO A 193 16.69 5.06 3.39
CA PRO A 193 16.28 6.26 4.12
C PRO A 193 14.87 6.71 3.74
N SER A 194 14.05 7.03 4.74
CA SER A 194 12.69 7.51 4.52
C SER A 194 12.68 8.93 3.90
N PRO A 195 11.71 9.26 3.02
CA PRO A 195 10.70 8.37 2.45
C PRO A 195 11.32 7.40 1.44
N ALA A 196 10.96 6.12 1.52
CA ALA A 196 11.45 5.12 0.57
C ALA A 196 10.88 5.38 -0.83
N GLY A 197 11.74 5.32 -1.86
CA GLY A 197 11.43 5.72 -3.23
C GLY A 197 11.55 7.23 -3.47
N GLY A 198 11.93 7.99 -2.43
CA GLY A 198 12.09 9.44 -2.47
C GLY A 198 10.77 10.18 -2.63
N ARG A 199 10.84 11.48 -2.93
CA ARG A 199 9.65 12.33 -3.08
C ARG A 199 8.73 11.83 -4.20
N THR A 200 9.28 11.31 -5.28
CA THR A 200 8.54 10.94 -6.50
C THR A 200 8.28 9.45 -6.64
N GLY A 201 8.77 8.60 -5.75
CA GLY A 201 8.66 7.13 -5.88
C GLY A 201 9.59 6.52 -6.94
N TRP A 202 10.28 7.34 -7.73
CA TRP A 202 11.20 6.89 -8.80
C TRP A 202 12.65 6.77 -8.34
N ASN A 203 12.96 7.11 -7.08
CA ASN A 203 14.31 6.97 -6.56
C ASN A 203 14.57 5.52 -6.12
N TRP A 204 14.71 4.64 -7.10
CA TRP A 204 14.86 3.20 -6.90
C TRP A 204 16.20 2.83 -6.25
N PHE A 205 17.22 3.66 -6.42
CA PHE A 205 18.57 3.46 -5.86
C PHE A 205 18.89 4.53 -4.81
N GLN A 206 17.95 4.73 -3.88
CA GLN A 206 18.03 5.79 -2.89
C GLN A 206 19.11 5.54 -1.82
N GLY A 207 20.26 6.20 -1.99
CA GLY A 207 21.29 6.33 -0.96
C GLY A 207 21.90 5.00 -0.51
N PRO A 208 22.72 5.00 0.56
CA PRO A 208 23.24 3.75 1.10
C PRO A 208 22.08 2.91 1.64
N ASN A 209 22.04 1.64 1.23
CA ASN A 209 21.14 0.66 1.83
C ASN A 209 21.41 0.60 3.34
N THR A 210 20.40 0.89 4.15
CA THR A 210 20.55 0.96 5.62
C THR A 210 20.32 -0.39 6.28
N GLY A 211 19.71 -1.35 5.57
CA GLY A 211 19.45 -2.69 6.08
C GLY A 211 18.50 -3.51 5.22
N VAL A 212 18.03 -4.62 5.78
CA VAL A 212 17.12 -5.55 5.13
C VAL A 212 15.96 -5.87 6.08
N ALA A 213 14.76 -5.87 5.52
CA ALA A 213 13.53 -6.21 6.20
C ALA A 213 13.06 -7.60 5.74
N ILE A 214 12.86 -8.53 6.67
CA ILE A 214 12.42 -9.90 6.39
C ILE A 214 11.07 -10.12 7.10
N PRO A 215 9.94 -9.95 6.39
CA PRO A 215 8.65 -10.33 6.91
C PRO A 215 8.36 -11.82 6.67
N ALA A 216 7.64 -12.42 7.60
CA ALA A 216 7.03 -13.74 7.49
C ALA A 216 5.62 -13.69 8.07
N GLU A 217 4.64 -14.29 7.39
CA GLU A 217 3.24 -14.27 7.79
C GLU A 217 2.53 -15.56 7.39
N ILE A 218 1.64 -16.03 8.26
CA ILE A 218 0.64 -17.04 7.96
C ILE A 218 -0.74 -16.37 7.95
N GLY A 219 -1.52 -16.65 6.92
CA GLY A 219 -2.90 -16.18 6.76
C GLY A 219 -3.87 -17.36 6.76
N TYR A 220 -5.00 -17.18 7.43
CA TYR A 220 -6.12 -18.12 7.47
C TYR A 220 -7.42 -17.40 7.08
N GLU A 221 -8.07 -17.87 6.02
CA GLU A 221 -9.20 -17.25 5.34
C GLU A 221 -10.44 -18.16 5.34
N PRO A 222 -10.98 -18.55 6.51
CA PRO A 222 -12.11 -19.48 6.58
C PRO A 222 -13.42 -18.84 6.15
N ALA A 223 -14.36 -19.66 5.69
CA ALA A 223 -15.77 -19.29 5.58
C ALA A 223 -16.59 -20.01 6.67
N PHE A 224 -17.32 -19.25 7.49
CA PHE A 224 -18.06 -19.78 8.63
C PHE A 224 -19.59 -19.72 8.46
N GLY A 225 -20.25 -20.75 9.00
CA GLY A 225 -21.70 -20.82 9.18
C GLY A 225 -22.50 -20.98 7.88
N PRO A 226 -23.85 -21.02 7.98
CA PRO A 226 -24.73 -21.18 6.81
C PRO A 226 -24.59 -20.06 5.77
N ASN A 227 -24.17 -18.88 6.22
CA ASN A 227 -24.05 -17.68 5.39
C ASN A 227 -22.64 -17.49 4.80
N GLN A 228 -21.72 -18.46 4.97
CA GLN A 228 -20.36 -18.44 4.40
C GLN A 228 -19.61 -17.13 4.70
N LEU A 229 -19.67 -16.67 5.96
CA LEU A 229 -19.02 -15.43 6.37
C LEU A 229 -17.50 -15.60 6.34
N THR A 230 -16.82 -14.85 5.48
CA THR A 230 -15.36 -14.91 5.32
C THR A 230 -14.67 -14.24 6.51
N GLY A 231 -13.88 -15.01 7.25
CA GLY A 231 -12.90 -14.52 8.21
C GLY A 231 -11.54 -14.35 7.55
N HIS A 232 -10.68 -13.50 8.11
CA HIS A 232 -9.32 -13.31 7.63
C HIS A 232 -8.41 -13.02 8.82
N TYR A 233 -7.63 -14.02 9.22
CA TYR A 233 -6.75 -13.99 10.37
C TYR A 233 -5.30 -14.05 9.90
N LYS A 234 -4.46 -13.17 10.41
CA LYS A 234 -3.05 -13.10 10.09
C LYS A 234 -2.21 -13.14 11.34
N LEU A 235 -1.13 -13.92 11.30
CA LEU A 235 -0.08 -13.92 12.30
C LEU A 235 1.24 -13.77 11.58
N GLY A 236 2.04 -12.77 11.95
CA GLY A 236 3.30 -12.51 11.28
C GLY A 236 4.35 -11.89 12.17
N MET A 237 5.57 -11.86 11.66
CA MET A 237 6.76 -11.29 12.26
C MET A 237 7.52 -10.49 11.20
N LEU A 238 8.11 -9.37 11.60
CA LEU A 238 9.01 -8.57 10.79
C LEU A 238 10.36 -8.50 11.50
N TRP A 239 11.41 -8.99 10.85
CA TRP A 239 12.78 -8.79 11.30
C TRP A 239 13.42 -7.66 10.49
N ASP A 240 14.06 -6.72 11.17
CA ASP A 240 14.70 -5.55 10.58
C ASP A 240 16.17 -5.49 11.00
N SER A 241 17.08 -5.46 10.02
CA SER A 241 18.52 -5.40 10.27
C SER A 241 19.07 -3.98 10.45
N THR A 242 18.24 -2.94 10.35
CA THR A 242 18.68 -1.55 10.48
C THR A 242 19.07 -1.20 11.92
N VAL A 243 20.00 -0.25 12.07
CA VAL A 243 20.39 0.28 13.37
C VAL A 243 19.42 1.39 13.78
N TYR A 244 18.72 1.18 14.90
CA TYR A 244 17.90 2.20 15.52
C TYR A 244 18.70 2.95 16.59
N PRO A 245 18.68 4.29 16.60
CA PRO A 245 19.20 5.03 17.74
C PRO A 245 18.36 4.71 18.97
N ASP A 246 19.01 4.56 20.11
CA ASP A 246 18.32 4.38 21.38
C ASP A 246 17.49 5.64 21.69
N LEU A 247 16.26 5.45 22.17
CA LEU A 247 15.33 6.55 22.43
C LEU A 247 15.67 7.33 23.71
N PHE A 248 16.51 6.77 24.59
CA PHE A 248 16.86 7.33 25.89
C PHE A 248 18.35 7.69 26.01
N TYR A 249 19.23 6.95 25.34
CA TYR A 249 20.68 7.15 25.42
C TYR A 249 21.24 7.69 24.09
N SER A 250 21.69 8.94 24.11
CA SER A 250 22.44 9.54 23.00
C SER A 250 23.88 9.04 23.03
N ASN A 251 24.26 8.14 22.12
CA ASN A 251 25.68 7.97 21.81
C ASN A 251 26.10 9.11 20.87
N SER A 252 26.81 10.07 21.45
CA SER A 252 27.55 11.14 20.78
C SER A 252 28.59 10.61 19.79
#